data_AF-A0A6H9H7H7-F1
#
_entry.id   AF-A0A6H9H7H7-F1
#
_cell.length_a   1.000
_cell.length_b   1.000
_cell.length_c   1.000
_cell.angle_alpha   90.00
_cell.angle_beta   90.00
_cell.angle_gamma   90.00
#
_symmetry.space_group_name_H-M   'P 1'
#
loop_
_entity.id
_entity.type
_entity.pdbx_description
1 polymer ?
#
loop_
_entity_poly.entity_id
_entity_poly.type
_entity_poly.pdbx_seq_one_letter_code
_entity_poly.pdbx_strand_id
1 'polypeptide(L)'
;MTAEQDIEDIGETRSYRAFLSYSHADERFAGKLHRWLEAYRIPARLVGTTTRLGAVPRRLTPIFRDRAELAAASSLDQEVRQALSRSDVLLVLCSPAARNSRWVDAEIELFRSFHPDRPVIAALLEGEPEESFPVSLVGPDANGVLHEPIAADFRADHDGPKLARLKIVAGLTGIALDQIIQRDAQRQLRRVIAITLLTVLLTLSMALMLIFALRAQMEAEHQRRQAEGLIEFMLTDLRQRLEGVGRLDVLQSVNERALDYYADQPDLKELPADSLERRARILHAMGEDDHKRGDYEGAVAKFAEAHRVTGTLLAADPRDPSRIFAHAQSEFWLGYVDFREKRYDKALPRFIAYRALAEHLVRLVPGNQAYWRELGYAQGNICTIAVERKGPVDQLAECGNALKTMEKVAGMEPDDRSLDSDIANRHAWMADALLVQGRDVEALQERTRQAAIVQRLVNQDPKNATYQQDWMLARYSNAELLYSLGEKGRAEQLREEARQDVARLIASDPQNNDWRLWETRLAAPFEN
;
A
#
# COMPACT_ATOMS: atom_id res chain seq x y z
N MET A 1 34.40 36.09 54.10
CA MET A 1 33.40 37.13 54.42
C MET A 1 32.20 36.41 55.03
N THR A 2 32.34 36.02 56.30
CA THR A 2 31.84 36.72 57.51
C THR A 2 30.33 36.45 57.65
N ALA A 3 29.85 35.43 58.37
CA ALA A 3 30.24 34.86 59.67
C ALA A 3 30.23 35.92 60.78
N GLU A 4 29.04 36.13 61.33
CA GLU A 4 28.65 36.81 62.58
C GLU A 4 27.11 36.77 62.54
N GLN A 5 26.34 36.17 63.44
CA GLN A 5 26.50 35.93 64.87
C GLN A 5 25.81 34.61 65.25
N ASP A 6 26.58 33.66 65.76
CA ASP A 6 26.11 32.74 66.80
C ASP A 6 26.15 33.52 68.13
N ILE A 7 25.09 33.44 68.92
CA ILE A 7 25.06 33.30 70.39
C ILE A 7 23.60 33.50 70.86
N GLU A 8 23.14 32.51 71.62
CA GLU A 8 22.03 32.55 72.58
C GLU A 8 20.58 32.67 72.06
N ASP A 9 19.90 31.53 71.97
CA ASP A 9 18.79 31.26 72.90
C ASP A 9 18.49 29.74 72.97
N ILE A 10 19.13 29.05 73.91
CA ILE A 10 18.75 27.68 74.31
C ILE A 10 17.92 27.84 75.58
N GLY A 11 16.64 28.15 75.41
CA GLY A 11 15.74 28.40 76.55
C GLY A 11 14.27 28.61 76.23
N GLU A 12 13.82 28.59 74.98
CA GLU A 12 12.39 28.73 74.66
C GLU A 12 11.62 27.42 74.91
N THR A 13 10.91 27.41 76.04
CA THR A 13 9.67 26.69 76.35
C THR A 13 8.97 26.06 75.13
N ARG A 14 9.20 24.76 74.84
CA ARG A 14 8.53 24.05 73.72
C ARG A 14 7.00 24.10 73.89
N SER A 15 6.32 24.85 73.02
CA SER A 15 4.86 24.76 72.82
C SER A 15 4.54 23.54 71.95
N TYR A 16 3.57 22.74 72.36
CA TYR A 16 3.06 21.62 71.57
C TYR A 16 1.96 22.11 70.63
N ARG A 17 1.97 21.63 69.37
CA ARG A 17 0.91 21.96 68.40
C ARG A 17 -0.41 21.31 68.75
N ALA A 18 -0.36 20.15 69.38
CA ALA A 18 -1.53 19.50 69.94
C ALA A 18 -1.16 18.58 71.10
N PHE A 19 -2.10 18.41 72.01
CA PHE A 19 -2.13 17.32 72.98
C PHE A 19 -3.08 16.24 72.50
N LEU A 20 -2.65 14.97 72.44
CA LEU A 20 -3.49 13.84 72.08
C LEU A 20 -3.99 13.12 73.35
N SER A 21 -5.26 13.34 73.68
CA SER A 21 -5.96 12.67 74.79
C SER A 21 -6.73 11.46 74.27
N TYR A 22 -6.58 10.31 74.94
CA TYR A 22 -7.19 9.04 74.53
C TYR A 22 -7.33 8.07 75.70
N SER A 23 -8.26 7.11 75.59
CA SER A 23 -8.38 6.03 76.57
C SER A 23 -7.35 4.93 76.30
N HIS A 24 -6.97 4.14 77.32
CA HIS A 24 -6.03 3.02 77.11
C HIS A 24 -6.51 2.02 76.03
N ALA A 25 -7.83 1.82 75.88
CA ALA A 25 -8.40 0.96 74.85
C ALA A 25 -8.09 1.46 73.42
N ASP A 26 -7.88 2.77 73.24
CA ASP A 26 -7.66 3.43 71.95
C ASP A 26 -6.17 3.58 71.57
N GLU A 27 -5.24 3.07 72.39
CA GLU A 27 -3.80 3.31 72.27
C GLU A 27 -3.23 2.95 70.89
N ARG A 28 -3.65 1.81 70.32
CA ARG A 28 -3.19 1.38 69.00
C ARG A 28 -3.58 2.36 67.90
N PHE A 29 -4.77 2.96 68.01
CA PHE A 29 -5.25 3.95 67.06
C PHE A 29 -4.54 5.29 67.27
N ALA A 30 -4.42 5.73 68.52
CA ALA A 30 -3.67 6.92 68.91
C ALA A 30 -2.24 6.90 68.35
N GLY A 31 -1.54 5.77 68.47
CA GLY A 31 -0.18 5.61 67.96
C GLY A 31 -0.06 5.62 66.43
N LYS A 32 -1.09 5.18 65.69
CA LYS A 32 -1.12 5.29 64.22
C LYS A 32 -1.42 6.72 63.78
N LEU A 33 -2.38 7.38 64.42
CA LEU A 33 -2.76 8.75 64.11
C LEU A 33 -1.65 9.74 64.43
N HIS A 34 -1.03 9.63 65.61
CA HIS A 34 0.09 10.46 66.05
C HIS A 34 1.25 10.43 65.03
N ARG A 35 1.73 9.24 64.65
CA ARG A 35 2.79 9.09 63.62
C ARG A 35 2.40 9.71 62.28
N TRP A 36 1.14 9.55 61.87
CA TRP A 36 0.67 10.13 60.62
C TRP A 36 0.65 11.67 60.68
N LEU A 37 0.16 12.25 61.78
CA LEU A 37 0.10 13.70 61.98
C LEU A 37 1.50 14.32 62.05
N GLU A 38 2.46 13.69 62.74
CA GLU A 38 3.84 14.19 62.78
C GLU A 38 4.55 14.12 61.42
N ALA A 39 4.25 13.11 60.61
CA ALA A 39 4.80 12.96 59.26
C ALA A 39 4.11 13.86 58.22
N TYR A 40 2.91 14.37 58.52
CA TYR A 40 2.12 15.15 57.57
C TYR A 40 2.81 16.48 57.23
N ARG A 41 2.89 16.80 55.93
CA ARG A 41 3.46 18.06 55.42
C ARG A 41 2.36 18.92 54.83
N ILE A 42 2.22 20.13 55.36
CA ILE A 42 1.25 21.10 54.86
C ILE A 42 1.63 21.53 53.42
N PRO A 43 0.66 21.67 52.50
CA PRO A 43 0.93 22.15 51.15
C PRO A 43 1.67 23.49 51.15
N ALA A 44 2.75 23.62 50.38
CA ALA A 44 3.62 24.80 50.40
C ALA A 44 2.88 26.13 50.14
N ARG A 45 1.81 26.12 49.35
CA ARG A 45 0.97 27.30 49.08
C ARG A 45 0.17 27.81 50.28
N LEU A 46 0.00 26.95 51.31
CA LEU A 46 -0.78 27.23 52.51
C LEU A 46 0.13 27.45 53.73
N VAL A 47 1.45 27.27 53.60
CA VAL A 47 2.38 27.52 54.70
C VAL A 47 2.58 29.03 54.83
N GLY A 48 2.46 29.56 56.05
CA GLY A 48 2.56 30.99 56.34
C GLY A 48 1.28 31.79 56.12
N THR A 49 0.17 31.17 55.68
CA THR A 49 -1.12 31.85 55.68
C THR A 49 -1.59 32.08 57.11
N THR A 50 -2.12 33.27 57.40
CA THR A 50 -2.63 33.61 58.73
C THR A 50 -4.04 33.05 58.91
N THR A 51 -4.23 32.20 59.91
CA THR A 51 -5.56 31.69 60.31
C THR A 51 -5.91 32.15 61.72
N ARG A 52 -7.10 31.78 62.19
CA ARG A 52 -7.54 32.03 63.58
C ARG A 52 -6.63 31.39 64.65
N LEU A 53 -5.79 30.43 64.26
CA LEU A 53 -4.83 29.74 65.15
C LEU A 53 -3.38 30.22 64.93
N GLY A 54 -3.18 31.30 64.17
CA GLY A 54 -1.88 31.87 63.85
C GLY A 54 -1.37 31.48 62.46
N ALA A 55 -0.07 31.68 62.22
CA ALA A 55 0.56 31.36 60.94
C ALA A 55 0.66 29.83 60.75
N VAL A 56 0.18 29.34 59.61
CA VAL A 56 0.16 27.90 59.31
C VAL A 56 1.60 27.36 59.20
N PRO A 57 1.96 26.32 59.96
CA PRO A 57 3.33 25.79 59.98
C PRO A 57 3.60 24.86 58.79
N ARG A 58 4.88 24.52 58.56
CA ARG A 58 5.26 23.53 57.53
C ARG A 58 4.92 22.09 57.94
N ARG A 59 4.89 21.81 59.24
CA ARG A 59 4.61 20.50 59.87
C ARG A 59 3.79 20.69 61.14
N LEU A 60 3.08 19.64 61.56
CA LEU A 60 2.24 19.64 62.77
C LEU A 60 3.00 19.20 64.04
N THR A 61 4.32 19.07 63.99
CA THR A 61 5.17 18.65 65.11
C THR A 61 5.61 19.87 65.96
N PRO A 62 5.75 19.73 67.29
CA PRO A 62 5.56 18.51 68.08
C PRO A 62 4.11 18.29 68.55
N ILE A 63 3.63 17.04 68.53
CA ILE A 63 2.35 16.64 69.14
C ILE A 63 2.66 15.81 70.38
N PHE A 64 2.19 16.26 71.53
CA PHE A 64 2.35 15.52 72.78
C PHE A 64 1.38 14.32 72.79
N ARG A 65 1.92 13.15 73.12
CA ARG A 65 1.14 11.93 73.36
C ARG A 65 1.72 11.27 74.59
N ASP A 66 0.91 11.18 75.64
CA ASP A 66 1.31 10.46 76.84
C ASP A 66 1.48 8.95 76.55
N ARG A 67 2.27 8.25 77.36
CA ARG A 67 2.35 6.78 77.35
C ARG A 67 1.37 6.27 78.38
N ALA A 68 0.46 5.40 77.97
CA ALA A 68 -0.60 4.87 78.84
C ALA A 68 -0.10 3.84 79.87
N GLU A 69 0.87 4.22 80.71
CA GLU A 69 1.37 3.43 81.86
C GLU A 69 1.17 4.21 83.18
N LEU A 70 -0.07 4.53 83.53
CA LEU A 70 -0.40 5.10 84.84
C LEU A 70 -1.65 4.44 85.44
N ALA A 71 -1.58 3.13 85.66
CA ALA A 71 -2.58 2.40 86.46
C ALA A 71 -2.38 2.55 87.99
N ALA A 72 -1.42 3.38 88.45
CA ALA A 72 -1.02 3.45 89.85
C ALA A 72 -0.75 4.85 90.43
N ALA A 73 -1.15 5.94 89.75
CA ALA A 73 -1.04 7.31 90.30
C ALA A 73 -2.42 7.90 90.64
N SER A 74 -2.56 8.45 91.84
CA SER A 74 -3.81 9.07 92.35
C SER A 74 -3.99 10.54 91.97
N SER A 75 -3.14 11.09 91.08
CA SER A 75 -3.23 12.47 90.56
C SER A 75 -2.61 12.57 89.16
N LEU A 76 -3.08 13.50 88.33
CA LEU A 76 -2.45 13.82 87.04
C LEU A 76 -0.98 14.18 87.27
N ASP A 77 -0.08 13.56 86.51
CA ASP A 77 1.35 13.80 86.60
C ASP A 77 1.70 15.25 86.23
N GLN A 78 2.76 15.79 86.85
CA GLN A 78 3.18 17.18 86.65
C GLN A 78 3.59 17.45 85.20
N GLU A 79 4.10 16.43 84.48
CA GLU A 79 4.46 16.51 83.07
C GLU A 79 3.23 16.70 82.17
N VAL A 80 2.16 15.92 82.38
CA VAL A 80 0.90 16.03 81.61
C VAL A 80 0.26 17.41 81.81
N ARG A 81 0.23 17.90 83.04
CA ARG A 81 -0.29 19.24 83.35
C ARG A 81 0.50 20.35 82.66
N GLN A 82 1.83 20.22 82.58
CA GLN A 82 2.69 21.15 81.85
C GLN A 82 2.51 21.04 80.33
N ALA A 83 2.31 19.83 79.79
CA ALA A 83 2.07 19.64 78.38
C ALA A 83 0.72 20.23 77.93
N LEU A 84 -0.34 20.05 78.73
CA LEU A 84 -1.66 20.64 78.49
C LEU A 84 -1.61 22.17 78.53
N SER A 85 -0.91 22.77 79.49
CA SER A 85 -0.77 24.23 79.56
C SER A 85 0.04 24.82 78.40
N ARG A 86 0.86 24.01 77.73
CA ARG A 86 1.68 24.42 76.58
C ARG A 86 1.16 23.92 75.23
N SER A 87 -0.06 23.40 75.16
CA SER A 87 -0.62 22.88 73.90
C SER A 87 -1.55 23.87 73.20
N ASP A 88 -1.36 24.09 71.90
CA ASP A 88 -2.17 25.00 71.09
C ASP A 88 -3.60 24.45 70.86
N VAL A 89 -3.76 23.12 70.82
CA VAL A 89 -5.02 22.42 70.54
C VAL A 89 -5.10 21.14 71.39
N LEU A 90 -6.30 20.78 71.86
CA LEU A 90 -6.56 19.46 72.43
C LEU A 90 -7.25 18.57 71.39
N LEU A 91 -6.65 17.42 71.07
CA LEU A 91 -7.23 16.40 70.20
C LEU A 91 -7.67 15.21 71.05
N VAL A 92 -8.98 14.97 71.13
CA VAL A 92 -9.57 13.91 71.95
C VAL A 92 -10.01 12.76 71.04
N LEU A 93 -9.52 11.56 71.29
CA LEU A 93 -10.08 10.35 70.68
C LEU A 93 -11.33 9.93 71.44
N CYS A 94 -12.46 9.98 70.76
CA CYS A 94 -13.78 9.69 71.35
C CYS A 94 -14.20 8.27 71.00
N SER A 95 -14.46 7.48 72.04
CA SER A 95 -14.99 6.11 72.01
C SER A 95 -15.83 5.91 73.29
N PRO A 96 -16.67 4.87 73.38
CA PRO A 96 -17.37 4.53 74.63
C PRO A 96 -16.42 4.33 75.81
N ALA A 97 -15.19 3.85 75.55
CA ALA A 97 -14.14 3.75 76.56
C ALA A 97 -13.59 5.12 77.00
N ALA A 98 -13.42 6.06 76.06
CA ALA A 98 -12.97 7.42 76.36
C ALA A 98 -13.98 8.21 77.18
N ARG A 99 -15.29 8.08 76.88
CA ARG A 99 -16.35 8.70 77.67
C ARG A 99 -16.34 8.26 79.13
N ASN A 100 -16.07 6.98 79.39
CA ASN A 100 -16.01 6.42 80.74
C ASN A 100 -14.65 6.62 81.42
N SER A 101 -13.68 7.23 80.73
CA SER A 101 -12.34 7.47 81.25
C SER A 101 -12.28 8.76 82.07
N ARG A 102 -12.09 8.59 83.39
CA ARG A 102 -11.89 9.68 84.35
C ARG A 102 -10.73 10.61 83.96
N TRP A 103 -9.71 10.04 83.33
CA TRP A 103 -8.50 10.74 82.94
C TRP A 103 -8.73 11.64 81.72
N VAL A 104 -9.40 11.12 80.69
CA VAL A 104 -9.73 11.90 79.49
C VAL A 104 -10.63 13.09 79.86
N ASP A 105 -11.62 12.86 80.73
CA ASP A 105 -12.51 13.91 81.21
C ASP A 105 -11.74 14.99 82.01
N ALA A 106 -10.87 14.57 82.93
CA ALA A 106 -10.02 15.48 83.70
C ALA A 106 -9.03 16.27 82.83
N GLU A 107 -8.48 15.68 81.77
CA GLU A 107 -7.60 16.37 80.82
C GLU A 107 -8.33 17.45 80.02
N ILE A 108 -9.58 17.20 79.61
CA ILE A 108 -10.43 18.17 78.91
C ILE A 108 -10.77 19.34 79.84
N GLU A 109 -11.22 19.06 81.07
CA GLU A 109 -11.51 20.10 82.07
C GLU A 109 -10.27 20.95 82.36
N LEU A 110 -9.13 20.30 82.57
CA LEU A 110 -7.87 20.98 82.86
C LEU A 110 -7.38 21.82 81.68
N PHE A 111 -7.48 21.32 80.45
CA PHE A 111 -7.16 22.09 79.24
C PHE A 111 -8.04 23.33 79.13
N ARG A 112 -9.36 23.20 79.31
CA ARG A 112 -10.30 24.33 79.30
C ARG A 112 -10.02 25.33 80.42
N SER A 113 -9.55 24.86 81.59
CA SER A 113 -9.17 25.74 82.70
C SER A 113 -7.94 26.60 82.39
N PHE A 114 -6.98 26.06 81.62
CA PHE A 114 -5.81 26.81 81.18
C PHE A 114 -6.09 27.67 79.96
N HIS A 115 -6.92 27.16 79.04
CA HIS A 115 -7.15 27.73 77.73
C HIS A 115 -8.64 27.68 77.36
N PRO A 116 -9.48 28.59 77.87
CA PRO A 116 -10.92 28.59 77.60
C PRO A 116 -11.26 28.77 76.11
N ASP A 117 -10.44 29.55 75.39
CA ASP A 117 -10.71 29.95 74.00
C ASP A 117 -10.00 29.05 72.94
N ARG A 118 -9.21 28.06 73.37
CA ARG A 118 -8.47 27.19 72.43
C ARG A 118 -9.34 26.02 71.97
N PRO A 119 -9.17 25.58 70.70
CA PRO A 119 -10.04 24.55 70.14
C PRO A 119 -9.78 23.18 70.79
N VAL A 120 -10.88 22.43 70.96
CA VAL A 120 -10.87 20.99 71.24
C VAL A 120 -11.45 20.27 70.02
N ILE A 121 -10.68 19.34 69.45
CA ILE A 121 -11.05 18.55 68.27
C ILE A 121 -11.48 17.17 68.76
N ALA A 122 -12.70 16.77 68.44
CA ALA A 122 -13.20 15.44 68.72
C ALA A 122 -12.91 14.52 67.53
N ALA A 123 -12.28 13.38 67.78
CA ALA A 123 -12.02 12.34 66.78
C ALA A 123 -12.83 11.10 67.15
N LEU A 124 -14.01 10.95 66.56
CA LEU A 124 -14.91 9.83 66.83
C LEU A 124 -14.39 8.56 66.17
N LEU A 125 -14.07 7.55 66.98
CA LEU A 125 -13.53 6.27 66.52
C LEU A 125 -14.62 5.23 66.29
N GLU A 126 -15.55 5.14 67.23
CA GLU A 126 -16.65 4.17 67.27
C GLU A 126 -17.76 4.69 68.19
N GLY A 127 -18.98 4.15 68.04
CA GLY A 127 -20.18 4.57 68.79
C GLY A 127 -20.79 5.88 68.28
N GLU A 128 -21.96 6.23 68.83
CA GLU A 128 -22.59 7.53 68.55
C GLU A 128 -21.97 8.64 69.40
N PRO A 129 -22.00 9.93 68.96
CA PRO A 129 -21.48 11.06 69.75
C PRO A 129 -22.01 11.09 71.19
N GLU A 130 -23.31 10.80 71.35
CA GLU A 130 -23.97 10.75 72.66
C GLU A 130 -23.47 9.65 73.59
N GLU A 131 -22.78 8.63 73.06
CA GLU A 131 -22.25 7.48 73.81
C GLU A 131 -20.73 7.52 73.94
N SER A 132 -20.07 8.38 73.16
CA SER A 132 -18.61 8.33 72.95
C SER A 132 -17.91 9.64 73.32
N PHE A 133 -18.64 10.76 73.40
CA PHE A 133 -18.06 12.02 73.82
C PHE A 133 -18.04 12.09 75.36
N PRO A 134 -16.88 12.39 75.98
CA PRO A 134 -16.79 12.68 77.41
C PRO A 134 -17.73 13.83 77.81
N VAL A 135 -18.20 13.82 79.06
CA VAL A 135 -19.17 14.81 79.54
C VAL A 135 -18.57 16.22 79.52
N SER A 136 -17.31 16.35 79.92
CA SER A 136 -16.55 17.60 79.85
C SER A 136 -16.35 18.15 78.43
N LEU A 137 -16.54 17.33 77.39
CA LEU A 137 -16.43 17.76 75.99
C LEU A 137 -17.71 18.47 75.52
N VAL A 138 -18.88 18.01 75.98
CA VAL A 138 -20.22 18.46 75.54
C VAL A 138 -20.88 19.39 76.56
N GLY A 139 -20.42 19.37 77.81
CA GLY A 139 -20.92 20.23 78.88
C GLY A 139 -20.56 21.72 78.68
N PRO A 140 -21.37 22.63 79.26
CA PRO A 140 -21.11 24.06 79.22
C PRO A 140 -19.76 24.38 79.87
N ASP A 141 -19.03 25.33 79.29
CA ASP A 141 -17.81 25.84 79.91
C ASP A 141 -18.10 26.60 81.22
N ALA A 142 -17.05 27.08 81.90
CA ALA A 142 -17.17 27.83 83.16
C ALA A 142 -18.05 29.11 83.05
N ASN A 143 -18.35 29.56 81.83
CA ASN A 143 -19.17 30.74 81.52
C ASN A 143 -20.58 30.37 81.00
N GLY A 144 -20.94 29.08 80.96
CA GLY A 144 -22.25 28.60 80.51
C GLY A 144 -22.40 28.43 78.99
N VAL A 145 -21.31 28.52 78.22
CA VAL A 145 -21.36 28.41 76.75
C VAL A 145 -21.16 26.96 76.32
N LEU A 146 -22.07 26.46 75.46
CA LEU A 146 -21.93 25.15 74.81
C LEU A 146 -21.03 25.31 73.57
N HIS A 147 -19.88 24.63 73.57
CA HIS A 147 -18.99 24.57 72.41
C HIS A 147 -19.24 23.27 71.64
N GLU A 148 -19.70 23.36 70.40
CA GLU A 148 -19.75 22.19 69.51
C GLU A 148 -18.31 21.84 69.08
N PRO A 149 -17.77 20.66 69.46
CA PRO A 149 -16.43 20.29 69.07
C PRO A 149 -16.37 19.98 67.57
N ILE A 150 -15.27 20.35 66.91
CA ILE A 150 -15.04 19.95 65.52
C ILE A 150 -14.85 18.43 65.49
N ALA A 151 -15.86 17.70 65.00
CA ALA A 151 -15.86 16.24 64.96
C ALA A 151 -15.27 15.71 63.64
N ALA A 152 -14.19 14.93 63.75
CA ALA A 152 -13.65 14.10 62.68
C ALA A 152 -14.13 12.66 62.86
N ASP A 153 -14.96 12.15 61.95
CA ASP A 153 -15.60 10.83 62.12
C ASP A 153 -14.85 9.73 61.36
N PHE A 154 -14.18 8.82 62.08
CA PHE A 154 -13.40 7.76 61.46
C PHE A 154 -14.22 6.57 60.97
N ARG A 155 -15.53 6.53 61.25
CA ARG A 155 -16.42 5.46 60.80
C ARG A 155 -16.58 5.49 59.27
N ALA A 156 -16.69 4.32 58.65
CA ALA A 156 -16.58 4.15 57.20
C ALA A 156 -17.79 4.67 56.41
N ASP A 157 -18.94 4.74 57.06
CA ASP A 157 -20.24 5.25 56.61
C ASP A 157 -20.37 6.78 56.74
N HIS A 158 -19.40 7.44 57.36
CA HIS A 158 -19.32 8.90 57.49
C HIS A 158 -18.08 9.46 56.76
N ASP A 159 -17.14 10.13 57.44
CA ASP A 159 -15.99 10.72 56.75
C ASP A 159 -14.98 9.65 56.29
N GLY A 160 -14.90 8.54 57.01
CA GLY A 160 -13.89 7.51 56.81
C GLY A 160 -12.46 8.02 57.10
N PRO A 161 -11.46 7.11 57.09
CA PRO A 161 -10.13 7.41 57.63
C PRO A 161 -9.35 8.47 56.86
N LYS A 162 -9.64 8.68 55.56
CA LYS A 162 -8.92 9.67 54.74
C LYS A 162 -9.43 11.08 55.02
N LEU A 163 -10.75 11.29 55.03
CA LEU A 163 -11.33 12.62 55.21
C LEU A 163 -11.29 13.06 56.68
N ALA A 164 -11.54 12.15 57.63
CA ALA A 164 -11.41 12.41 59.07
C ALA A 164 -10.01 12.94 59.44
N ARG A 165 -8.95 12.32 58.90
CA ARG A 165 -7.57 12.80 59.08
C ARG A 165 -7.36 14.21 58.55
N LEU A 166 -7.92 14.54 57.38
CA LEU A 166 -7.80 15.89 56.81
C LEU A 166 -8.63 16.92 57.60
N LYS A 167 -9.78 16.52 58.18
CA LYS A 167 -10.54 17.35 59.12
C LYS A 167 -9.75 17.66 60.39
N ILE A 168 -9.00 16.71 60.93
CA ILE A 168 -8.08 16.96 62.05
C ILE A 168 -6.99 17.95 61.64
N VAL A 169 -6.36 17.77 60.47
CA VAL A 169 -5.37 18.75 59.98
C VAL A 169 -6.00 20.14 59.85
N ALA A 170 -7.20 20.25 59.26
CA ALA A 170 -7.95 21.50 59.15
C ALA A 170 -8.21 22.14 60.53
N GLY A 171 -8.62 21.33 61.52
CA GLY A 171 -8.84 21.79 62.90
C GLY A 171 -7.56 22.24 63.60
N LEU A 172 -6.44 21.55 63.38
CA LEU A 172 -5.13 21.88 63.95
C LEU A 172 -4.51 23.15 63.35
N THR A 173 -4.84 23.48 62.10
CA THR A 173 -4.20 24.59 61.37
C THR A 173 -5.13 25.77 61.14
N GLY A 174 -6.45 25.59 61.32
CA GLY A 174 -7.47 26.57 61.00
C GLY A 174 -7.69 26.79 59.49
N ILE A 175 -7.24 25.86 58.65
CA ILE A 175 -7.41 25.95 57.18
C ILE A 175 -8.72 25.27 56.78
N ALA A 176 -9.44 25.82 55.81
CA ALA A 176 -10.64 25.19 55.26
C ALA A 176 -10.33 23.84 54.55
N LEU A 177 -11.14 22.81 54.84
CA LEU A 177 -10.90 21.43 54.41
C LEU A 177 -10.80 21.28 52.87
N ASP A 178 -11.58 22.06 52.14
CA ASP A 178 -11.58 22.14 50.67
C ASP A 178 -10.22 22.57 50.11
N GLN A 179 -9.53 23.51 50.76
CA GLN A 179 -8.21 23.99 50.35
C GLN A 179 -7.12 22.91 50.49
N ILE A 180 -7.31 21.97 51.43
CA ILE A 180 -6.39 20.85 51.67
C ILE A 180 -6.60 19.71 50.66
N ILE A 181 -7.83 19.49 50.18
CA ILE A 181 -8.21 18.37 49.28
C ILE A 181 -7.79 18.59 47.81
N GLN A 182 -7.70 19.83 47.32
CA GLN A 182 -7.57 20.18 45.88
C GLN A 182 -6.30 19.71 45.11
N ARG A 183 -5.39 18.91 45.69
CA ARG A 183 -4.07 18.62 45.10
C ARG A 183 -4.02 17.46 44.10
N ASP A 184 -4.80 16.40 44.29
CA ASP A 184 -4.63 15.17 43.49
C ASP A 184 -5.38 15.22 42.14
N ALA A 185 -6.59 15.79 42.13
CA ALA A 185 -7.40 15.92 40.92
C ALA A 185 -6.74 16.80 39.85
N GLN A 186 -6.13 17.93 40.26
CA GLN A 186 -5.49 18.85 39.32
C GLN A 186 -4.24 18.26 38.63
N ARG A 187 -3.47 17.41 39.32
CA ARG A 187 -2.29 16.76 38.74
C ARG A 187 -2.66 15.69 37.73
N GLN A 188 -3.68 14.89 38.04
CA GLN A 188 -4.19 13.86 37.13
C GLN A 188 -4.78 14.50 35.87
N LEU A 189 -5.58 15.56 36.01
CA LEU A 189 -6.15 16.27 34.87
C LEU A 189 -5.07 16.85 33.94
N ARG A 190 -4.03 17.50 34.49
CA ARG A 190 -2.93 18.03 33.68
C ARG A 190 -2.14 16.94 32.96
N ARG A 191 -1.93 15.78 33.58
CA ARG A 191 -1.26 14.62 32.95
C ARG A 191 -2.10 14.03 31.82
N VAL A 192 -3.39 13.85 32.03
CA VAL A 192 -4.30 13.35 31.00
C VAL A 192 -4.34 14.31 29.82
N ILE A 193 -4.49 15.62 30.03
CA ILE A 193 -4.46 16.62 28.96
C ILE A 193 -3.14 16.57 28.17
N ALA A 194 -2.00 16.48 28.86
CA ALA A 194 -0.69 16.41 28.19
C ALA A 194 -0.54 15.14 27.33
N ILE A 195 -0.98 13.98 27.82
CA ILE A 195 -0.96 12.72 27.07
C ILE A 195 -1.91 12.80 25.87
N THR A 196 -3.13 13.31 26.05
CA THR A 196 -4.10 13.47 24.96
C THR A 196 -3.60 14.43 23.88
N LEU A 197 -2.93 15.53 24.26
CA LEU A 197 -2.33 16.45 23.29
C LEU A 197 -1.19 15.76 22.51
N LEU A 198 -0.35 14.98 23.19
CA LEU A 198 0.73 14.23 22.53
C LEU A 198 0.19 13.19 21.55
N THR A 199 -0.84 12.44 21.94
CA THR A 199 -1.46 11.44 21.05
C THR A 199 -2.13 12.10 19.85
N VAL A 200 -2.84 13.22 20.06
CA VAL A 200 -3.43 14.00 18.96
C VAL A 200 -2.36 14.54 18.01
N LEU A 201 -1.24 15.03 18.55
CA LEU A 201 -0.13 15.51 17.72
C LEU A 201 0.52 14.38 16.90
N LEU A 202 0.71 13.21 17.51
CA LEU A 202 1.20 12.01 16.84
C LEU A 202 0.24 11.56 15.73
N THR A 203 -1.07 11.49 16.00
CA THR A 203 -2.04 11.08 14.97
C THR A 203 -2.12 12.08 13.83
N LEU A 204 -2.06 13.39 14.10
CA LEU A 204 -1.98 14.44 13.09
C LEU A 204 -0.71 14.32 12.24
N SER A 205 0.45 14.07 12.86
CA SER A 205 1.70 13.86 12.13
C SER A 205 1.67 12.62 11.23
N MET A 206 1.08 11.52 11.70
CA MET A 206 0.93 10.30 10.93
C MET A 206 -0.04 10.49 9.77
N ALA A 207 -1.15 11.21 10.00
CA ALA A 207 -2.09 11.58 8.94
C ALA A 207 -1.42 12.47 7.88
N LEU A 208 -0.59 13.44 8.29
CA LEU A 208 0.15 14.29 7.36
C LEU A 208 1.19 13.49 6.55
N MET A 209 1.94 12.59 7.19
CA MET A 209 2.86 11.69 6.49
C MET A 209 2.13 10.78 5.49
N LEU A 210 0.96 10.25 5.86
CA LEU A 210 0.14 9.45 4.96
C LEU A 210 -0.32 10.26 3.75
N ILE A 211 -0.81 11.49 3.95
CA ILE A 211 -1.20 12.38 2.86
C ILE A 211 -0.01 12.70 1.96
N PHE A 212 1.18 12.96 2.53
CA PHE A 212 2.40 13.19 1.77
C PHE A 212 2.79 11.96 0.95
N ALA A 213 2.78 10.77 1.54
CA ALA A 213 3.10 9.51 0.86
C ALA A 213 2.13 9.21 -0.28
N LEU A 214 0.84 9.38 -0.06
CA LEU A 214 -0.19 9.21 -1.10
C LEU A 214 -0.02 10.22 -2.23
N ARG A 215 0.26 11.49 -1.91
CA ARG A 215 0.54 12.52 -2.94
C ARG A 215 1.80 12.20 -3.74
N ALA A 216 2.86 11.76 -3.08
CA ALA A 216 4.10 11.36 -3.75
C ALA A 216 3.89 10.17 -4.71
N GLN A 217 3.09 9.18 -4.30
CA GLN A 217 2.73 8.05 -5.16
C GLN A 217 1.88 8.49 -6.36
N MET A 218 0.85 9.31 -6.14
CA MET A 218 0.01 9.83 -7.22
C MET A 218 0.82 10.65 -8.24
N GLU A 219 1.73 11.49 -7.77
CA GLU A 219 2.60 12.30 -8.63
C GLU A 219 3.55 11.41 -9.45
N ALA A 220 4.18 10.41 -8.81
CA ALA A 220 5.04 9.45 -9.50
C ALA A 220 4.30 8.64 -10.57
N GLU A 221 3.08 8.18 -10.27
CA GLU A 221 2.24 7.52 -11.26
C GLU A 221 1.83 8.45 -12.40
N HIS A 222 1.55 9.72 -12.10
CA HIS A 222 1.18 10.70 -13.11
C HIS A 222 2.34 10.96 -14.08
N GLN A 223 3.54 11.18 -13.55
CA GLN A 223 4.75 11.36 -14.35
C GLN A 223 5.05 10.12 -15.21
N ARG A 224 4.93 8.91 -14.64
CA ARG A 224 5.06 7.66 -15.39
C ARG A 224 4.04 7.58 -16.52
N ARG A 225 2.76 7.85 -16.24
CA ARG A 225 1.69 7.82 -17.26
C ARG A 225 1.94 8.83 -18.37
N GLN A 226 2.46 10.02 -18.07
CA GLN A 226 2.84 11.01 -19.09
C GLN A 226 4.03 10.53 -19.94
N ALA A 227 5.09 10.02 -19.32
CA ALA A 227 6.26 9.51 -20.03
C ALA A 227 5.91 8.30 -20.92
N GLU A 228 5.16 7.34 -20.37
CA GLU A 228 4.68 6.18 -21.14
C GLU A 228 3.68 6.58 -22.22
N GLY A 229 2.87 7.62 -22.02
CA GLY A 229 1.99 8.17 -23.04
C GLY A 229 2.75 8.75 -24.23
N LEU A 230 3.89 9.42 -23.99
CA LEU A 230 4.79 9.86 -25.06
C LEU A 230 5.42 8.68 -25.79
N ILE A 231 5.85 7.65 -25.05
CA ILE A 231 6.38 6.41 -25.63
C ILE A 231 5.33 5.72 -26.51
N GLU A 232 4.09 5.65 -26.05
CA GLU A 232 2.99 5.07 -26.81
C GLU A 232 2.79 5.82 -28.13
N PHE A 233 2.69 7.15 -28.09
CA PHE A 233 2.59 7.99 -29.29
C PHE A 233 3.77 7.78 -30.25
N MET A 234 4.98 7.61 -29.71
CA MET A 234 6.18 7.35 -30.53
C MET A 234 6.11 5.99 -31.24
N LEU A 235 5.59 4.96 -30.57
CA LEU A 235 5.48 3.61 -31.11
C LEU A 235 4.34 3.42 -32.11
N THR A 236 3.25 4.17 -31.96
CA THR A 236 2.07 4.08 -32.83
C THR A 236 2.11 5.15 -33.92
N ASP A 237 1.78 6.37 -33.56
CA ASP A 237 1.47 7.45 -34.49
C ASP A 237 2.71 7.96 -35.21
N LEU A 238 3.80 8.17 -34.47
CA LEU A 238 5.05 8.65 -35.06
C LEU A 238 5.66 7.58 -35.96
N ARG A 239 5.65 6.31 -35.53
CA ARG A 239 6.12 5.17 -36.33
C ARG A 239 5.39 5.07 -37.66
N GLN A 240 4.06 5.05 -37.64
CA GLN A 240 3.25 4.95 -38.86
C GLN A 240 3.55 6.10 -39.83
N ARG A 241 3.74 7.32 -39.33
CA ARG A 241 4.09 8.48 -40.17
C ARG A 241 5.49 8.38 -40.75
N LEU A 242 6.48 7.96 -39.96
CA LEU A 242 7.88 7.86 -40.38
C LEU A 242 8.10 6.71 -41.37
N GLU A 243 7.40 5.59 -41.20
CA GLU A 243 7.39 4.49 -42.18
C GLU A 243 6.83 4.95 -43.52
N GLY A 244 5.73 5.71 -43.53
CA GLY A 244 5.12 6.24 -44.75
C GLY A 244 6.02 7.19 -45.55
N VAL A 245 7.02 7.82 -44.92
CA VAL A 245 8.00 8.71 -45.59
C VAL A 245 9.40 8.09 -45.69
N GLY A 246 9.58 6.83 -45.31
CA GLY A 246 10.85 6.10 -45.41
C GLY A 246 11.95 6.59 -44.45
N ARG A 247 11.61 7.28 -43.35
CA ARG A 247 12.57 7.83 -42.37
C ARG A 247 12.78 6.89 -41.17
N LEU A 248 13.19 5.66 -41.47
CA LEU A 248 13.46 4.62 -40.46
C LEU A 248 14.66 4.96 -39.56
N ASP A 249 15.58 5.80 -40.04
CA ASP A 249 16.74 6.30 -39.28
C ASP A 249 16.33 7.03 -37.99
N VAL A 250 15.25 7.81 -38.05
CA VAL A 250 14.76 8.58 -36.90
C VAL A 250 14.12 7.67 -35.86
N LEU A 251 13.48 6.58 -36.28
CA LEU A 251 12.79 5.64 -35.39
C LEU A 251 13.73 4.92 -34.43
N GLN A 252 14.95 4.61 -34.88
CA GLN A 252 15.94 3.97 -34.02
C GLN A 252 16.26 4.83 -32.79
N SER A 253 16.59 6.10 -33.00
CA SER A 253 16.96 7.01 -31.90
C SER A 253 15.82 7.21 -30.89
N VAL A 254 14.59 7.21 -31.39
CA VAL A 254 13.38 7.34 -30.59
C VAL A 254 13.15 6.09 -29.75
N ASN A 255 13.29 4.90 -30.34
CA ASN A 255 13.12 3.62 -29.64
C ASN A 255 14.23 3.38 -28.61
N GLU A 256 15.47 3.75 -28.91
CA GLU A 256 16.59 3.71 -27.95
C GLU A 256 16.28 4.60 -26.74
N ARG A 257 15.85 5.83 -26.98
CA ARG A 257 15.45 6.74 -25.90
C ARG A 257 14.29 6.20 -25.05
N ALA A 258 13.35 5.51 -25.69
CA ALA A 258 12.24 4.86 -25.00
C ALA A 258 12.71 3.66 -24.15
N LEU A 259 13.70 2.89 -24.60
CA LEU A 259 14.30 1.82 -23.79
C LEU A 259 15.12 2.35 -22.63
N ASP A 260 15.88 3.43 -22.83
CA ASP A 260 16.66 4.08 -21.76
C ASP A 260 15.76 4.47 -20.59
N TYR A 261 14.57 5.00 -20.86
CA TYR A 261 13.58 5.31 -19.82
C TYR A 261 13.26 4.11 -18.91
N TYR A 262 13.17 2.89 -19.47
CA TYR A 262 12.94 1.68 -18.69
C TYR A 262 14.24 1.13 -18.08
N ALA A 263 15.39 1.30 -18.74
CA ALA A 263 16.69 0.86 -18.23
C ALA A 263 17.14 1.67 -17.01
N ASP A 264 16.76 2.96 -16.94
CA ASP A 264 17.03 3.85 -15.82
C ASP A 264 16.18 3.52 -14.56
N GLN A 265 15.23 2.58 -14.66
CA GLN A 265 14.39 2.20 -13.53
C GLN A 265 15.15 1.30 -12.55
N PRO A 266 15.04 1.52 -11.22
CA PRO A 266 15.85 0.80 -10.22
C PRO A 266 15.68 -0.73 -10.23
N ASP A 267 14.45 -1.22 -10.48
CA ASP A 267 14.16 -2.63 -10.65
C ASP A 267 13.07 -2.85 -11.71
N LEU A 268 13.45 -3.50 -12.81
CA LEU A 268 12.52 -3.88 -13.87
C LEU A 268 11.42 -4.83 -13.39
N LYS A 269 11.66 -5.62 -12.33
CA LYS A 269 10.68 -6.58 -11.79
C LYS A 269 9.57 -5.90 -11.00
N GLU A 270 9.82 -4.70 -10.47
CA GLU A 270 8.83 -3.92 -9.72
C GLU A 270 7.96 -3.06 -10.64
N LEU A 271 8.27 -3.01 -11.94
CA LEU A 271 7.46 -2.29 -12.90
C LEU A 271 6.06 -2.93 -13.05
N PRO A 272 5.02 -2.11 -13.23
CA PRO A 272 3.70 -2.62 -13.57
C PRO A 272 3.73 -3.47 -14.84
N ALA A 273 2.83 -4.44 -14.91
CA ALA A 273 2.71 -5.34 -16.06
C ALA A 273 2.50 -4.59 -17.39
N ASP A 274 1.78 -3.46 -17.38
CA ASP A 274 1.54 -2.66 -18.59
C ASP A 274 2.78 -1.90 -19.07
N SER A 275 3.65 -1.49 -18.13
CA SER A 275 4.94 -0.87 -18.44
C SER A 275 5.88 -1.89 -19.08
N LEU A 276 5.91 -3.12 -18.53
CA LEU A 276 6.69 -4.23 -19.09
C LEU A 276 6.19 -4.65 -20.49
N GLU A 277 4.88 -4.61 -20.72
CA GLU A 277 4.32 -4.89 -22.04
C GLU A 277 4.68 -3.83 -23.08
N ARG A 278 4.62 -2.54 -22.71
CA ARG A 278 5.11 -1.45 -23.57
C ARG A 278 6.59 -1.65 -23.92
N ARG A 279 7.41 -2.00 -22.93
CA ARG A 279 8.83 -2.33 -23.16
C ARG A 279 9.01 -3.47 -24.14
N ALA A 280 8.22 -4.55 -24.02
CA ALA A 280 8.28 -5.67 -24.95
C ALA A 280 7.89 -5.25 -26.38
N ARG A 281 6.89 -4.38 -26.55
CA ARG A 281 6.51 -3.82 -27.87
C ARG A 281 7.62 -2.99 -28.50
N ILE A 282 8.35 -2.17 -27.71
CA ILE A 282 9.53 -1.45 -28.21
C ILE A 282 10.59 -2.43 -28.72
N LEU A 283 10.86 -3.48 -27.96
CA LEU A 283 11.84 -4.51 -28.35
C LEU A 283 11.43 -5.23 -29.63
N HIS A 284 10.13 -5.54 -29.82
CA HIS A 284 9.64 -6.06 -31.10
C HIS A 284 9.84 -5.08 -32.24
N ALA A 285 9.49 -3.80 -32.05
CA ALA A 285 9.66 -2.77 -33.07
C ALA A 285 11.12 -2.63 -33.51
N MET A 286 12.04 -2.53 -32.56
CA MET A 286 13.47 -2.45 -32.84
C MET A 286 14.01 -3.73 -33.47
N GLY A 287 13.55 -4.91 -33.03
CA GLY A 287 13.96 -6.17 -33.62
C GLY A 287 13.51 -6.30 -35.08
N GLU A 288 12.32 -5.81 -35.41
CA GLU A 288 11.82 -5.74 -36.79
C GLU A 288 12.69 -4.80 -37.64
N ASP A 289 13.04 -3.63 -37.11
CA ASP A 289 13.88 -2.66 -37.80
C ASP A 289 15.31 -3.20 -38.05
N ASP A 290 15.89 -3.90 -37.07
CA ASP A 290 17.18 -4.58 -37.22
C ASP A 290 17.11 -5.69 -38.27
N HIS A 291 16.05 -6.50 -38.24
CA HIS A 291 15.81 -7.53 -39.24
C HIS A 291 15.68 -6.93 -40.65
N LYS A 292 14.95 -5.81 -40.82
CA LYS A 292 14.81 -5.11 -42.12
C LYS A 292 16.16 -4.61 -42.65
N ARG A 293 17.10 -4.27 -41.77
CA ARG A 293 18.47 -3.83 -42.11
C ARG A 293 19.45 -4.99 -42.32
N GLY A 294 19.04 -6.22 -42.04
CA GLY A 294 19.89 -7.41 -42.11
C GLY A 294 20.73 -7.68 -40.86
N ASP A 295 20.51 -6.94 -39.76
CA ASP A 295 21.10 -7.27 -38.45
C ASP A 295 20.27 -8.33 -37.73
N TYR A 296 20.42 -9.58 -38.18
CA TYR A 296 19.66 -10.71 -37.65
C TYR A 296 20.03 -11.05 -36.21
N GLU A 297 21.30 -10.87 -35.82
CA GLU A 297 21.74 -11.16 -34.45
C GLU A 297 21.16 -10.14 -33.46
N GLY A 298 21.22 -8.85 -33.80
CA GLY A 298 20.60 -7.77 -33.02
C GLY A 298 19.08 -7.96 -32.90
N ALA A 299 18.41 -8.36 -33.99
CA ALA A 299 16.99 -8.65 -34.00
C ALA A 299 16.62 -9.79 -33.04
N VAL A 300 17.33 -10.94 -33.13
CA VAL A 300 17.07 -12.10 -32.26
C VAL A 300 17.27 -11.76 -30.79
N ALA A 301 18.31 -11.00 -30.44
CA ALA A 301 18.54 -10.59 -29.06
C ALA A 301 17.35 -9.80 -28.48
N LYS A 302 16.80 -8.86 -29.26
CA LYS A 302 15.64 -8.05 -28.84
C LYS A 302 14.36 -8.86 -28.76
N PHE A 303 14.11 -9.71 -29.75
CA PHE A 303 12.95 -10.62 -29.74
C PHE A 303 13.01 -11.63 -28.59
N ALA A 304 14.19 -12.15 -28.25
CA ALA A 304 14.37 -13.08 -27.14
C ALA A 304 14.11 -12.42 -25.78
N GLU A 305 14.55 -11.17 -25.60
CA GLU A 305 14.24 -10.41 -24.39
C GLU A 305 12.74 -10.08 -24.30
N ALA A 306 12.09 -9.70 -25.41
CA ALA A 306 10.65 -9.50 -25.47
C ALA A 306 9.88 -10.79 -25.16
N HIS A 307 10.33 -11.93 -25.68
CA HIS A 307 9.77 -13.26 -25.41
C HIS A 307 9.83 -13.59 -23.92
N ARG A 308 10.98 -13.34 -23.27
CA ARG A 308 11.15 -13.57 -21.83
C ARG A 308 10.17 -12.73 -21.00
N VAL A 309 10.02 -11.45 -21.34
CA VAL A 309 9.11 -10.53 -20.64
C VAL A 309 7.66 -10.95 -20.85
N THR A 310 7.22 -11.11 -22.09
CA THR A 310 5.83 -11.49 -22.42
C THR A 310 5.45 -12.86 -21.88
N GLY A 311 6.38 -13.82 -21.88
CA GLY A 311 6.15 -15.15 -21.29
C GLY A 311 5.96 -15.09 -19.77
N THR A 312 6.70 -14.22 -19.09
CA THR A 312 6.51 -13.99 -17.64
C THR A 312 5.14 -13.36 -17.35
N LEU A 313 4.73 -12.37 -18.15
CA LEU A 313 3.43 -11.70 -18.02
C LEU A 313 2.26 -12.65 -18.32
N LEU A 314 2.39 -13.47 -19.36
CA LEU A 314 1.40 -14.49 -19.70
C LEU A 314 1.28 -15.57 -18.61
N ALA A 315 2.39 -15.96 -17.97
CA ALA A 315 2.35 -16.91 -16.87
C ALA A 315 1.62 -16.35 -15.64
N ALA A 316 1.68 -15.03 -15.41
CA ALA A 316 0.97 -14.36 -14.32
C ALA A 316 -0.54 -14.20 -14.60
N ASP A 317 -0.92 -13.93 -15.84
CA ASP A 317 -2.32 -13.89 -16.28
C ASP A 317 -2.55 -14.68 -17.58
N PRO A 318 -2.76 -16.01 -17.49
CA PRO A 318 -2.87 -16.87 -18.68
C PRO A 318 -4.15 -16.69 -19.51
N ARG A 319 -5.12 -15.89 -19.04
CA ARG A 319 -6.43 -15.71 -19.68
C ARG A 319 -6.64 -14.30 -20.23
N ASP A 320 -5.76 -13.36 -19.95
CA ASP A 320 -5.81 -12.02 -20.54
C ASP A 320 -5.45 -12.09 -22.04
N PRO A 321 -6.38 -11.72 -22.94
CA PRO A 321 -6.13 -11.72 -24.38
C PRO A 321 -4.93 -10.84 -24.80
N SER A 322 -4.67 -9.73 -24.10
CA SER A 322 -3.55 -8.84 -24.41
C SER A 322 -2.21 -9.54 -24.16
N ARG A 323 -2.10 -10.29 -23.06
CA ARG A 323 -0.89 -11.06 -22.72
C ARG A 323 -0.65 -12.22 -23.67
N ILE A 324 -1.73 -12.92 -24.05
CA ILE A 324 -1.66 -14.00 -25.04
C ILE A 324 -1.20 -13.44 -26.39
N PHE A 325 -1.78 -12.32 -26.83
CA PHE A 325 -1.41 -11.66 -28.09
C PHE A 325 0.05 -11.18 -28.07
N ALA A 326 0.49 -10.50 -27.02
CA ALA A 326 1.87 -10.02 -26.90
C ALA A 326 2.90 -11.18 -26.93
N HIS A 327 2.57 -12.32 -26.29
CA HIS A 327 3.44 -13.49 -26.35
C HIS A 327 3.40 -14.18 -27.73
N ALA A 328 2.24 -14.23 -28.38
CA ALA A 328 2.08 -14.73 -29.74
C ALA A 328 2.96 -13.96 -30.74
N GLN A 329 3.03 -12.63 -30.63
CA GLN A 329 3.96 -11.81 -31.44
C GLN A 329 5.42 -12.20 -31.21
N SER A 330 5.81 -12.52 -29.97
CA SER A 330 7.18 -12.94 -29.66
C SER A 330 7.52 -14.30 -30.28
N GLU A 331 6.59 -15.26 -30.25
CA GLU A 331 6.75 -16.56 -30.92
C GLU A 331 6.84 -16.38 -32.44
N PHE A 332 6.01 -15.52 -33.03
CA PHE A 332 6.05 -15.19 -34.45
C PHE A 332 7.42 -14.65 -34.86
N TRP A 333 7.92 -13.58 -34.21
CA TRP A 333 9.14 -12.92 -34.64
C TRP A 333 10.38 -13.81 -34.52
N LEU A 334 10.52 -14.58 -33.42
CA LEU A 334 11.60 -15.55 -33.29
C LEU A 334 11.52 -16.64 -34.37
N GLY A 335 10.31 -17.15 -34.64
CA GLY A 335 10.08 -18.10 -35.72
C GLY A 335 10.39 -17.53 -37.10
N TYR A 336 10.05 -16.26 -37.33
CA TYR A 336 10.23 -15.57 -38.61
C TYR A 336 11.70 -15.35 -38.94
N VAL A 337 12.53 -14.94 -37.98
CA VAL A 337 13.98 -14.80 -38.23
C VAL A 337 14.60 -16.14 -38.61
N ASP A 338 14.27 -17.22 -37.90
CA ASP A 338 14.75 -18.56 -38.24
C ASP A 338 14.21 -19.04 -39.60
N PHE A 339 12.96 -18.70 -39.93
CA PHE A 339 12.36 -19.02 -41.23
C PHE A 339 13.08 -18.33 -42.38
N ARG A 340 13.38 -17.04 -42.25
CA ARG A 340 14.10 -16.25 -43.27
C ARG A 340 15.50 -16.78 -43.54
N GLU A 341 16.15 -17.28 -42.50
CA GLU A 341 17.45 -17.94 -42.56
C GLU A 341 17.37 -19.42 -42.95
N LYS A 342 16.19 -19.90 -43.37
CA LYS A 342 15.91 -21.30 -43.76
C LYS A 342 16.20 -22.33 -42.65
N ARG A 343 16.27 -21.91 -41.39
CA ARG A 343 16.43 -22.76 -40.20
C ARG A 343 15.07 -23.33 -39.77
N TYR A 344 14.43 -24.06 -40.67
CA TYR A 344 13.04 -24.52 -40.49
C TYR A 344 12.82 -25.41 -39.26
N ASP A 345 13.84 -26.17 -38.84
CA ASP A 345 13.75 -27.01 -37.63
C ASP A 345 13.61 -26.18 -36.35
N LYS A 346 14.10 -24.93 -36.36
CA LYS A 346 13.92 -23.97 -35.25
C LYS A 346 12.64 -23.13 -35.41
N ALA A 347 12.30 -22.77 -36.64
CA ALA A 347 11.12 -21.95 -36.94
C ALA A 347 9.80 -22.68 -36.70
N LEU A 348 9.70 -23.95 -37.10
CA LEU A 348 8.44 -24.70 -37.04
C LEU A 348 7.86 -24.82 -35.62
N PRO A 349 8.62 -25.18 -34.57
CA PRO A 349 8.10 -25.20 -33.20
C PRO A 349 7.53 -23.85 -32.74
N ARG A 350 8.18 -22.74 -33.15
CA ARG A 350 7.73 -21.37 -32.84
C ARG A 350 6.40 -21.04 -33.50
N PHE A 351 6.24 -21.37 -34.79
CA PHE A 351 4.97 -21.16 -35.48
C PHE A 351 3.85 -22.07 -34.97
N ILE A 352 4.15 -23.28 -34.51
CA ILE A 352 3.17 -24.13 -33.84
C ILE A 352 2.70 -23.50 -32.52
N ALA A 353 3.63 -22.98 -31.71
CA ALA A 353 3.29 -22.26 -30.47
C ALA A 353 2.46 -21.00 -30.76
N TYR A 354 2.85 -20.23 -31.78
CA TYR A 354 2.10 -19.08 -32.26
C TYR A 354 0.66 -19.44 -32.68
N ARG A 355 0.48 -20.50 -33.49
CA ARG A 355 -0.85 -21.00 -33.88
C ARG A 355 -1.69 -21.34 -32.65
N ALA A 356 -1.12 -22.06 -31.68
CA ALA A 356 -1.86 -22.45 -30.47
C ALA A 356 -2.32 -21.25 -29.63
N LEU A 357 -1.49 -20.19 -29.53
CA LEU A 357 -1.85 -18.95 -28.86
C LEU A 357 -2.94 -18.19 -29.63
N ALA A 358 -2.82 -18.09 -30.95
CA ALA A 358 -3.84 -17.45 -31.79
C ALA A 358 -5.19 -18.19 -31.77
N GLU A 359 -5.19 -19.52 -31.79
CA GLU A 359 -6.39 -20.33 -31.57
C GLU A 359 -7.02 -20.06 -30.20
N HIS A 360 -6.20 -19.87 -29.17
CA HIS A 360 -6.69 -19.54 -27.83
C HIS A 360 -7.35 -18.15 -27.82
N LEU A 361 -6.75 -17.14 -28.45
CA LEU A 361 -7.33 -15.81 -28.59
C LEU A 361 -8.70 -15.84 -29.27
N VAL A 362 -8.79 -16.59 -30.38
CA VAL A 362 -10.04 -16.77 -31.13
C VAL A 362 -11.12 -17.44 -30.28
N ARG A 363 -10.77 -18.41 -29.44
CA ARG A 363 -11.72 -19.03 -28.49
C ARG A 363 -12.20 -18.06 -27.41
N LEU A 364 -11.32 -17.20 -26.91
CA LEU A 364 -11.65 -16.22 -25.86
C LEU A 364 -12.50 -15.06 -26.40
N VAL A 365 -12.15 -14.54 -27.58
CA VAL A 365 -12.78 -13.36 -28.17
C VAL A 365 -13.12 -13.64 -29.65
N PRO A 366 -14.15 -14.47 -29.93
CA PRO A 366 -14.46 -14.93 -31.28
C PRO A 366 -14.91 -13.84 -32.25
N GLY A 367 -15.32 -12.67 -31.73
CA GLY A 367 -15.69 -11.50 -32.54
C GLY A 367 -14.51 -10.59 -32.90
N ASN A 368 -13.29 -10.86 -32.42
CA ASN A 368 -12.13 -10.03 -32.73
C ASN A 368 -11.48 -10.53 -34.03
N GLN A 369 -11.71 -9.79 -35.11
CA GLN A 369 -11.16 -10.08 -36.45
C GLN A 369 -9.62 -10.10 -36.47
N ALA A 370 -8.94 -9.25 -35.70
CA ALA A 370 -7.47 -9.24 -35.64
C ALA A 370 -6.93 -10.58 -35.14
N TYR A 371 -7.57 -11.20 -34.14
CA TYR A 371 -7.15 -12.51 -33.62
C TYR A 371 -7.36 -13.65 -34.64
N TRP A 372 -8.41 -13.56 -35.46
CA TRP A 372 -8.58 -14.48 -36.58
C TRP A 372 -7.50 -14.29 -37.65
N ARG A 373 -7.07 -13.05 -37.91
CA ARG A 373 -5.94 -12.78 -38.82
C ARG A 373 -4.64 -13.39 -38.31
N GLU A 374 -4.31 -13.21 -37.03
CA GLU A 374 -3.13 -13.85 -36.42
C GLU A 374 -3.17 -15.38 -36.60
N LEU A 375 -4.34 -16.00 -36.40
CA LEU A 375 -4.49 -17.44 -36.61
C LEU A 375 -4.20 -17.84 -38.06
N GLY A 376 -4.76 -17.12 -39.04
CA GLY A 376 -4.50 -17.41 -40.45
C GLY A 376 -3.04 -17.16 -40.85
N TYR A 377 -2.37 -16.16 -40.26
CA TYR A 377 -0.93 -15.94 -40.45
C TYR A 377 -0.10 -17.08 -39.87
N ALA A 378 -0.40 -17.54 -38.64
CA ALA A 378 0.28 -18.66 -38.01
C ALA A 378 0.15 -19.96 -38.83
N GLN A 379 -1.07 -20.28 -39.28
CA GLN A 379 -1.35 -21.43 -40.15
C GLN A 379 -0.60 -21.31 -41.48
N GLY A 380 -0.59 -20.10 -42.06
CA GLY A 380 0.16 -19.78 -43.27
C GLY A 380 1.66 -20.01 -43.15
N ASN A 381 2.27 -19.61 -42.03
CA ASN A 381 3.70 -19.81 -41.79
C ASN A 381 4.08 -21.30 -41.71
N ILE A 382 3.24 -22.12 -41.06
CA ILE A 382 3.43 -23.58 -41.00
C ILE A 382 3.28 -24.19 -42.39
N CYS A 383 2.24 -23.78 -43.12
CA CYS A 383 2.00 -24.18 -44.51
C CYS A 383 3.22 -23.93 -45.40
N THR A 384 3.79 -22.70 -45.37
CA THR A 384 4.96 -22.37 -46.19
C THR A 384 6.15 -23.28 -45.88
N ILE A 385 6.45 -23.55 -44.61
CA ILE A 385 7.52 -24.50 -44.24
C ILE A 385 7.21 -25.90 -44.78
N ALA A 386 5.95 -26.34 -44.67
CA ALA A 386 5.53 -27.66 -45.12
C ALA A 386 5.70 -27.83 -46.64
N VAL A 387 5.33 -26.81 -47.43
CA VAL A 387 5.51 -26.81 -48.89
C VAL A 387 7.00 -26.87 -49.25
N GLU A 388 7.82 -25.98 -48.69
CA GLU A 388 9.26 -25.90 -48.97
C GLU A 388 10.00 -27.21 -48.64
N ARG A 389 9.60 -27.89 -47.57
CA ARG A 389 10.23 -29.14 -47.12
C ARG A 389 9.60 -30.39 -47.72
N LYS A 390 8.52 -30.27 -48.50
CA LYS A 390 7.65 -31.40 -48.88
C LYS A 390 7.26 -32.22 -47.63
N GLY A 391 6.84 -31.50 -46.60
CA GLY A 391 6.52 -32.00 -45.27
C GLY A 391 5.30 -32.91 -45.22
N PRO A 392 4.94 -33.38 -44.01
CA PRO A 392 3.83 -34.32 -43.84
C PRO A 392 2.47 -33.67 -44.15
N VAL A 393 1.50 -34.51 -44.52
CA VAL A 393 0.16 -34.11 -45.00
C VAL A 393 -0.59 -33.25 -43.98
N ASP A 394 -0.41 -33.49 -42.68
CA ASP A 394 -1.03 -32.71 -41.61
C ASP A 394 -0.55 -31.25 -41.60
N GLN A 395 0.75 -31.01 -41.85
CA GLN A 395 1.29 -29.64 -41.96
C GLN A 395 0.88 -28.97 -43.28
N LEU A 396 0.80 -29.74 -44.37
CA LEU A 396 0.27 -29.23 -45.65
C LEU A 396 -1.22 -28.86 -45.56
N ALA A 397 -1.99 -29.53 -44.69
CA ALA A 397 -3.39 -29.17 -44.44
C ALA A 397 -3.55 -27.76 -43.84
N GLU A 398 -2.50 -27.19 -43.22
CA GLU A 398 -2.55 -25.82 -42.72
C GLU A 398 -2.70 -24.77 -43.82
N CYS A 399 -2.34 -25.09 -45.08
CA CYS A 399 -2.59 -24.20 -46.22
C CYS A 399 -4.10 -23.98 -46.42
N GLY A 400 -4.87 -25.07 -46.34
CA GLY A 400 -6.33 -25.03 -46.43
C GLY A 400 -6.98 -24.40 -45.21
N ASN A 401 -6.42 -24.61 -44.01
CA ASN A 401 -6.90 -23.95 -42.80
C ASN A 401 -6.68 -22.43 -42.85
N ALA A 402 -5.49 -21.99 -43.28
CA ALA A 402 -5.16 -20.59 -43.44
C ALA A 402 -6.09 -19.89 -44.44
N LEU A 403 -6.37 -20.53 -45.59
CA LEU A 403 -7.32 -20.03 -46.58
C LEU A 403 -8.72 -19.86 -45.98
N LYS A 404 -9.27 -20.91 -45.36
CA LYS A 404 -10.61 -20.86 -44.72
C LYS A 404 -10.69 -19.81 -43.63
N THR A 405 -9.63 -19.67 -42.82
CA THR A 405 -9.54 -18.64 -41.79
C THR A 405 -9.59 -17.25 -42.41
N MET A 406 -8.81 -16.98 -43.46
CA MET A 406 -8.79 -15.67 -44.11
C MET A 406 -10.07 -15.35 -44.87
N GLU A 407 -10.72 -16.34 -45.50
CA GLU A 407 -12.06 -16.19 -46.06
C GLU A 407 -13.09 -15.83 -44.98
N LYS A 408 -12.98 -16.43 -43.79
CA LYS A 408 -13.81 -16.08 -42.64
C LYS A 408 -13.56 -14.65 -42.17
N VAL A 409 -12.30 -14.21 -42.10
CA VAL A 409 -11.93 -12.82 -41.75
C VAL A 409 -12.57 -11.85 -42.74
N ALA A 410 -12.48 -12.10 -44.05
CA ALA A 410 -13.12 -11.26 -45.07
C ALA A 410 -14.65 -11.25 -44.94
N GLY A 411 -15.24 -12.36 -44.52
CA GLY A 411 -16.68 -12.43 -44.21
C GLY A 411 -17.12 -11.60 -43.00
N MET A 412 -16.20 -11.21 -42.11
CA MET A 412 -16.52 -10.34 -40.96
C MET A 412 -16.66 -8.87 -41.37
N GLU A 413 -15.96 -8.44 -42.42
CA GLU A 413 -16.01 -7.08 -42.98
C GLU A 413 -16.09 -7.13 -44.51
N PRO A 414 -17.27 -7.42 -45.09
CA PRO A 414 -17.41 -7.69 -46.54
C PRO A 414 -17.05 -6.52 -47.47
N ASP A 415 -17.05 -5.30 -46.92
CA ASP A 415 -16.70 -4.07 -47.65
C ASP A 415 -15.19 -3.80 -47.62
N ASP A 416 -14.45 -4.41 -46.69
CA ASP A 416 -13.00 -4.30 -46.65
C ASP A 416 -12.36 -5.24 -47.68
N ARG A 417 -11.91 -4.65 -48.79
CA ARG A 417 -11.21 -5.36 -49.87
C ARG A 417 -9.70 -5.49 -49.62
N SER A 418 -9.18 -5.00 -48.49
CA SER A 418 -7.75 -5.07 -48.18
C SER A 418 -7.20 -6.51 -48.13
N LEU A 419 -8.08 -7.49 -47.87
CA LEU A 419 -7.75 -8.90 -47.75
C LEU A 419 -7.78 -9.69 -49.07
N ASP A 420 -8.26 -9.11 -50.17
CA ASP A 420 -8.38 -9.83 -51.44
C ASP A 420 -6.99 -10.35 -51.91
N SER A 421 -5.94 -9.55 -51.75
CA SER A 421 -4.55 -9.95 -52.07
C SER A 421 -4.06 -11.09 -51.17
N ASP A 422 -4.37 -11.02 -49.87
CA ASP A 422 -4.01 -12.07 -48.91
C ASP A 422 -4.71 -13.38 -49.26
N ILE A 423 -6.00 -13.36 -49.59
CA ILE A 423 -6.76 -14.54 -50.01
C ILE A 423 -6.23 -15.12 -51.33
N ALA A 424 -5.90 -14.27 -52.32
CA ALA A 424 -5.27 -14.72 -53.55
C ALA A 424 -3.94 -15.45 -53.28
N ASN A 425 -3.10 -14.89 -52.42
CA ASN A 425 -1.86 -15.53 -51.97
C ASN A 425 -2.14 -16.85 -51.22
N ARG A 426 -3.22 -16.96 -50.43
CA ARG A 426 -3.59 -18.24 -49.79
C ARG A 426 -4.02 -19.31 -50.79
N HIS A 427 -4.73 -18.95 -51.85
CA HIS A 427 -5.01 -19.88 -52.95
C HIS A 427 -3.72 -20.36 -53.64
N ALA A 428 -2.73 -19.47 -53.82
CA ALA A 428 -1.41 -19.85 -54.35
C ALA A 428 -0.71 -20.91 -53.48
N TRP A 429 -0.62 -20.68 -52.17
CA TRP A 429 -0.03 -21.63 -51.23
C TRP A 429 -0.79 -22.95 -51.14
N MET A 430 -2.12 -22.92 -51.20
CA MET A 430 -2.95 -24.12 -51.26
C MET A 430 -2.67 -24.93 -52.53
N ALA A 431 -2.53 -24.27 -53.68
CA ALA A 431 -2.15 -24.94 -54.91
C ALA A 431 -0.78 -25.62 -54.80
N ASP A 432 0.23 -24.94 -54.22
CA ASP A 432 1.57 -25.53 -54.06
C ASP A 432 1.55 -26.73 -53.11
N ALA A 433 0.75 -26.68 -52.04
CA ALA A 433 0.56 -27.83 -51.17
C ALA A 433 -0.13 -29.01 -51.85
N LEU A 434 -1.05 -28.74 -52.79
CA LEU A 434 -1.69 -29.78 -53.61
C LEU A 434 -0.71 -30.38 -54.62
N LEU A 435 0.18 -29.58 -55.22
CA LEU A 435 1.24 -30.07 -56.11
C LEU A 435 2.22 -31.00 -55.37
N VAL A 436 2.61 -30.63 -54.15
CA VAL A 436 3.45 -31.51 -53.30
C VAL A 436 2.76 -32.86 -53.03
N GLN A 437 1.43 -32.88 -52.99
CA GLN A 437 0.62 -34.10 -52.82
C GLN A 437 0.30 -34.82 -54.15
N GLY A 438 0.76 -34.32 -55.30
CA GLY A 438 0.45 -34.87 -56.63
C GLY A 438 -1.00 -34.67 -57.07
N ARG A 439 -1.67 -33.64 -56.56
CA ARG A 439 -3.08 -33.31 -56.82
C ARG A 439 -3.21 -32.16 -57.81
N ASP A 440 -2.58 -32.32 -58.96
CA ASP A 440 -2.34 -31.26 -59.94
C ASP A 440 -3.61 -30.60 -60.50
N VAL A 441 -4.68 -31.40 -60.73
CA VAL A 441 -5.97 -30.87 -61.19
C VAL A 441 -6.60 -29.95 -60.15
N GLU A 442 -6.50 -30.29 -58.88
CA GLU A 442 -7.03 -29.47 -57.78
C GLU A 442 -6.15 -28.24 -57.57
N ALA A 443 -4.83 -28.38 -57.70
CA ALA A 443 -3.92 -27.25 -57.70
C ALA A 443 -4.27 -26.24 -58.80
N LEU A 444 -4.65 -26.70 -60.00
CA LEU A 444 -5.06 -25.82 -61.10
C LEU A 444 -6.35 -25.07 -60.78
N GLN A 445 -7.30 -25.70 -60.09
CA GLN A 445 -8.51 -25.03 -59.63
C GLN A 445 -8.19 -23.90 -58.65
N GLU A 446 -7.28 -24.13 -57.70
CA GLU A 446 -6.84 -23.10 -56.74
C GLU A 446 -6.05 -21.98 -57.43
N ARG A 447 -5.16 -22.29 -58.39
CA ARG A 447 -4.48 -21.28 -59.22
C ARG A 447 -5.44 -20.46 -60.08
N THR A 448 -6.53 -21.08 -60.55
CA THR A 448 -7.58 -20.37 -61.30
C THR A 448 -8.36 -19.42 -60.39
N ARG A 449 -8.65 -19.80 -59.14
CA ARG A 449 -9.29 -18.93 -58.14
C ARG A 449 -8.39 -17.74 -57.77
N GLN A 450 -7.11 -18.01 -57.51
CA GLN A 450 -6.09 -16.96 -57.33
C GLN A 450 -6.15 -15.96 -58.49
N ALA A 451 -6.02 -16.45 -59.73
CA ALA A 451 -6.03 -15.63 -60.93
C ALA A 451 -7.29 -14.75 -61.03
N ALA A 452 -8.47 -15.30 -60.76
CA ALA A 452 -9.73 -14.54 -60.81
C ALA A 452 -9.77 -13.38 -59.80
N ILE A 453 -9.21 -13.55 -58.61
CA ILE A 453 -9.13 -12.48 -57.59
C ILE A 453 -8.14 -11.41 -58.04
N VAL A 454 -6.92 -11.81 -58.43
CA VAL A 454 -5.87 -10.87 -58.84
C VAL A 454 -6.29 -10.07 -60.07
N GLN A 455 -6.94 -10.70 -61.05
CA GLN A 455 -7.47 -9.99 -62.22
C GLN A 455 -8.48 -8.89 -61.84
N ARG A 456 -9.29 -9.13 -60.81
CA ARG A 456 -10.23 -8.12 -60.30
C ARG A 456 -9.49 -6.95 -59.67
N LEU A 457 -8.44 -7.22 -58.89
CA LEU A 457 -7.59 -6.19 -58.28
C LEU A 457 -6.88 -5.33 -59.34
N VAL A 458 -6.33 -5.96 -60.38
CA VAL A 458 -5.76 -5.25 -61.53
C VAL A 458 -6.79 -4.38 -62.24
N ASN A 459 -8.03 -4.86 -62.40
CA ASN A 459 -9.08 -4.06 -63.03
C ASN A 459 -9.51 -2.86 -62.18
N GLN A 460 -9.42 -2.97 -60.84
CA GLN A 460 -9.77 -1.90 -59.91
C GLN A 460 -8.67 -0.83 -59.84
N ASP A 461 -7.40 -1.23 -59.82
CA ASP A 461 -6.26 -0.32 -59.84
C ASP A 461 -5.21 -0.77 -60.89
N PRO A 462 -5.41 -0.42 -62.17
CA PRO A 462 -4.53 -0.85 -63.25
C PRO A 462 -3.09 -0.31 -63.14
N LYS A 463 -2.86 0.73 -62.33
CA LYS A 463 -1.54 1.34 -62.16
C LYS A 463 -0.76 0.75 -61.00
N ASN A 464 -1.39 -0.11 -60.20
CA ASN A 464 -0.72 -0.77 -59.09
C ASN A 464 0.26 -1.83 -59.59
N ALA A 465 1.56 -1.53 -59.51
CA ALA A 465 2.62 -2.42 -59.97
C ALA A 465 2.63 -3.77 -59.23
N THR A 466 2.23 -3.80 -57.95
CA THR A 466 2.13 -5.04 -57.17
C THR A 466 1.05 -5.95 -57.74
N TYR A 467 -0.16 -5.42 -58.02
CA TYR A 467 -1.24 -6.22 -58.61
C TYR A 467 -0.88 -6.72 -60.02
N GLN A 468 -0.21 -5.89 -60.82
CA GLN A 468 0.28 -6.29 -62.14
C GLN A 468 1.32 -7.42 -62.04
N GLN A 469 2.23 -7.35 -61.06
CA GLN A 469 3.19 -8.41 -60.79
C GLN A 469 2.51 -9.71 -60.34
N ASP A 470 1.57 -9.64 -59.40
CA ASP A 470 0.83 -10.81 -58.93
C ASP A 470 0.04 -11.47 -60.07
N TRP A 471 -0.46 -10.66 -61.01
CA TRP A 471 -1.19 -11.14 -62.17
C TRP A 471 -0.28 -11.89 -63.15
N MET A 472 0.88 -11.33 -63.44
CA MET A 472 1.93 -11.99 -64.22
C MET A 472 2.33 -13.33 -63.58
N LEU A 473 2.53 -13.37 -62.26
CA LEU A 473 2.89 -14.59 -61.52
C LEU A 473 1.76 -15.63 -61.55
N ALA A 474 0.51 -15.20 -61.38
CA ALA A 474 -0.64 -16.10 -61.45
C ALA A 474 -0.77 -16.74 -62.84
N ARG A 475 -0.57 -15.96 -63.91
CA ARG A 475 -0.54 -16.47 -65.29
C ARG A 475 0.62 -17.44 -65.52
N TYR A 476 1.82 -17.10 -65.05
CA TYR A 476 3.00 -17.97 -65.08
C TYR A 476 2.70 -19.33 -64.44
N SER A 477 2.20 -19.34 -63.20
CA SER A 477 1.94 -20.59 -62.46
C SER A 477 0.82 -21.43 -63.10
N ASN A 478 -0.23 -20.79 -63.63
CA ASN A 478 -1.26 -21.51 -64.38
C ASN A 478 -0.71 -22.09 -65.69
N ALA A 479 0.19 -21.38 -66.37
CA ALA A 479 0.82 -21.86 -67.61
C ALA A 479 1.65 -23.13 -67.35
N GLU A 480 2.52 -23.12 -66.34
CA GLU A 480 3.34 -24.28 -65.97
C GLU A 480 2.46 -25.51 -65.68
N LEU A 481 1.38 -25.31 -64.91
CA LEU A 481 0.50 -26.40 -64.50
C LEU A 481 -0.40 -26.91 -65.64
N LEU A 482 -0.88 -26.02 -66.52
CA LEU A 482 -1.59 -26.43 -67.73
C LEU A 482 -0.69 -27.23 -68.66
N TYR A 483 0.59 -26.85 -68.76
CA TYR A 483 1.56 -27.57 -69.58
C TYR A 483 1.79 -28.98 -69.06
N SER A 484 2.01 -29.15 -67.74
CA SER A 484 2.21 -30.47 -67.13
C SER A 484 0.96 -31.37 -67.25
N LEU A 485 -0.23 -30.78 -67.27
CA LEU A 485 -1.51 -31.47 -67.50
C LEU A 485 -1.82 -31.73 -68.99
N GLY A 486 -0.94 -31.30 -69.91
CA GLY A 486 -1.06 -31.55 -71.35
C GLY A 486 -1.85 -30.51 -72.15
N GLU A 487 -2.36 -29.45 -71.52
CA GLU A 487 -3.07 -28.33 -72.18
C GLU A 487 -2.07 -27.29 -72.76
N LYS A 488 -1.14 -27.76 -73.60
CA LYS A 488 0.01 -26.98 -74.09
C LYS A 488 -0.36 -25.67 -74.78
N GLY A 489 -1.40 -25.66 -75.61
CA GLY A 489 -1.80 -24.44 -76.33
C GLY A 489 -2.27 -23.30 -75.41
N ARG A 490 -2.99 -23.64 -74.34
CA ARG A 490 -3.41 -22.63 -73.33
C ARG A 490 -2.25 -22.22 -72.44
N ALA A 491 -1.36 -23.15 -72.11
CA ALA A 491 -0.14 -22.85 -71.38
C ALA A 491 0.74 -21.83 -72.12
N GLU A 492 1.01 -22.07 -73.41
CA GLU A 492 1.78 -21.16 -74.27
C GLU A 492 1.14 -19.78 -74.36
N GLN A 493 -0.19 -19.71 -74.51
CA GLN A 493 -0.91 -18.44 -74.53
C GLN A 493 -0.72 -17.65 -73.21
N LEU A 494 -0.95 -18.28 -72.06
CA LEU A 494 -0.78 -17.62 -70.76
C LEU A 494 0.66 -17.19 -70.50
N ARG A 495 1.64 -17.99 -70.98
CA ARG A 495 3.05 -17.66 -70.88
C ARG A 495 3.39 -16.41 -71.67
N GLU A 496 2.86 -16.28 -72.88
CA GLU A 496 3.04 -15.09 -73.71
C GLU A 496 2.34 -13.86 -73.12
N GLU A 497 1.15 -14.01 -72.55
CA GLU A 497 0.47 -12.92 -71.83
C GLU A 497 1.31 -12.43 -70.63
N ALA A 498 1.89 -13.36 -69.85
CA ALA A 498 2.78 -13.03 -68.75
C ALA A 498 4.09 -12.36 -69.21
N ARG A 499 4.64 -12.74 -70.38
CA ARG A 499 5.78 -12.03 -71.01
C ARG A 499 5.45 -10.59 -71.36
N GLN A 500 4.23 -10.32 -71.81
CA GLN A 500 3.79 -8.96 -72.10
C GLN A 500 3.57 -8.17 -70.80
N ASP A 501 3.07 -8.81 -69.75
CA ASP A 501 2.94 -8.19 -68.42
C ASP A 501 4.31 -7.77 -67.87
N VAL A 502 5.31 -8.66 -67.87
CA VAL A 502 6.65 -8.33 -67.36
C VAL A 502 7.34 -7.24 -68.17
N ALA A 503 7.16 -7.22 -69.50
CA ALA A 503 7.70 -6.17 -70.35
C ALA A 503 7.10 -4.79 -70.00
N ARG A 504 5.79 -4.72 -69.69
CA ARG A 504 5.15 -3.49 -69.21
C ARG A 504 5.67 -3.08 -67.84
N LEU A 505 5.87 -4.02 -66.92
CA LEU A 505 6.46 -3.76 -65.61
C LEU A 505 7.86 -3.18 -65.76
N ILE A 506 8.75 -3.82 -66.51
CA ILE A 506 10.12 -3.33 -66.77
C ILE A 506 10.11 -1.92 -67.41
N ALA A 507 9.18 -1.65 -68.32
CA ALA A 507 9.05 -0.31 -68.89
C ALA A 507 8.66 0.77 -67.85
N SER A 508 7.93 0.39 -66.80
CA SER A 508 7.51 1.30 -65.72
C SER A 508 8.59 1.57 -64.68
N ASP A 509 9.43 0.58 -64.36
CA ASP A 509 10.65 0.74 -63.57
C ASP A 509 11.79 -0.09 -64.16
N PRO A 510 12.60 0.53 -65.05
CA PRO A 510 13.69 -0.18 -65.69
C PRO A 510 14.80 -0.64 -64.74
N GLN A 511 14.88 -0.09 -63.52
CA GLN A 511 15.94 -0.45 -62.57
C GLN A 511 15.60 -1.67 -61.72
N ASN A 512 14.35 -2.14 -61.78
CA ASN A 512 13.92 -3.33 -61.05
C ASN A 512 14.53 -4.61 -61.66
N ASN A 513 15.53 -5.15 -60.98
CA ASN A 513 16.26 -6.34 -61.43
C ASN A 513 15.43 -7.63 -61.30
N ASP A 514 14.46 -7.68 -60.39
CA ASP A 514 13.62 -8.87 -60.20
C ASP A 514 12.75 -9.11 -61.43
N TRP A 515 12.20 -8.04 -62.03
CA TRP A 515 11.40 -8.16 -63.25
C TRP A 515 12.22 -8.62 -64.45
N ARG A 516 13.50 -8.23 -64.55
CA ARG A 516 14.40 -8.73 -65.60
C ARG A 516 14.72 -10.22 -65.43
N LEU A 517 14.84 -10.68 -64.18
CA LEU A 517 14.99 -12.11 -63.90
C LEU A 517 13.73 -12.87 -64.32
N TRP A 518 12.55 -12.33 -64.05
CA TRP A 518 11.28 -12.90 -64.49
C TRP A 518 11.12 -12.90 -66.01
N GLU A 519 11.55 -11.86 -66.72
CA GLU A 519 11.59 -11.84 -68.19
C GLU A 519 12.43 -13.00 -68.74
N THR A 520 13.60 -13.23 -68.16
CA THR A 520 14.47 -14.36 -68.53
C THR A 520 13.79 -15.70 -68.26
N ARG A 521 13.17 -15.87 -67.09
CA ARG A 521 12.45 -17.09 -66.73
C ARG A 521 11.25 -17.34 -67.64
N LEU A 522 10.49 -16.29 -67.95
CA LEU A 522 9.31 -16.36 -68.82
C LEU A 522 9.68 -16.72 -70.28
N ALA A 523 10.87 -16.34 -70.73
CA ALA A 523 11.40 -16.69 -72.05
C ALA A 523 11.98 -18.12 -72.14
N ALA A 524 12.28 -18.75 -71.00
CA ALA A 524 12.74 -20.13 -70.98
C ALA A 524 11.65 -21.09 -71.50
N PRO A 525 12.01 -22.18 -72.20
CA PRO A 525 11.05 -23.19 -72.62
C PRO A 525 10.41 -23.86 -71.40
N PHE A 526 9.20 -24.39 -71.56
CA PHE A 526 8.60 -25.26 -70.55
C PHE A 526 9.50 -26.46 -70.27
N GLU A 527 9.73 -26.76 -69.00
CA GLU A 527 10.43 -27.97 -68.58
C GLU A 527 9.42 -29.13 -68.55
N ASN A 528 9.84 -30.30 -69.06
CA ASN A 528 8.99 -31.50 -69.15
C ASN A 528 9.04 -32.33 -67.88
#